data_AF-A0A835PV11-F1
#
_entry.id   AF-A0A835PV11-F1
#
_cell.length_a   1.000
_cell.length_b   1.000
_cell.length_c   1.000
_cell.angle_alpha   90.00
_cell.angle_beta   90.00
_cell.angle_gamma   90.00
#
_symmetry.space_group_name_H-M   'P 1'
#
loop_
_entity.id
_entity.type
_entity.pdbx_description
1 polymer ?
#
loop_
_entity_poly.entity_id
_entity_poly.type
_entity_poly.pdbx_seq_one_letter_code
_entity_poly.pdbx_strand_id
1 'polypeptide(L)'
;MVVNLEFIKAIVTAEEVFLLDPLAYEVLPFVEHLKRKLYLKLPSNLHESDWVDLQREGEEESELPFEFQVLEIALEFVCAYLDSSVSDLERNAYPVLDELVMTVNTNNLECVRSLKGNLTRLLARVQKVRDEIEHLLDDAEDMGQFYLTRKQIHNQQLEALVASVTSNSLVVAAPNLPRISSRARGSASIISFRSDDNNVEDLEMLLEAYFMQLEGTRNKILSVREYIDNTEDYVNIQLDNQRNELIQLQMVLSILSFAMTIHSLVVGLLAVNIPCPLYNTNNMFAPVAAGTTGGCFLIFLIILGYARWKKLLGP
;
A
#
# COMPACT_ATOMS: atom_id res chain seq x y z
N MET A 1 11.08 -12.61 22.03
CA MET A 1 10.56 -11.61 21.08
C MET A 1 9.24 -12.10 20.51
N VAL A 2 8.21 -11.25 20.47
CA VAL A 2 6.94 -11.59 19.82
C VAL A 2 6.89 -10.88 18.49
N VAL A 3 6.73 -11.64 17.40
CA VAL A 3 6.66 -11.12 16.02
C VAL A 3 5.23 -11.28 15.53
N ASN A 4 4.60 -10.16 15.15
CA ASN A 4 3.25 -10.13 14.58
C ASN A 4 3.27 -9.28 13.30
N LEU A 5 3.65 -9.90 12.19
CA LEU A 5 3.83 -9.25 10.89
C LEU A 5 2.86 -9.86 9.88
N GLU A 6 1.87 -9.09 9.46
CA GLU A 6 0.83 -9.55 8.52
C GLU A 6 0.12 -10.84 9.00
N PHE A 7 0.37 -11.97 8.33
CA PHE A 7 -0.18 -13.29 8.66
C PHE A 7 0.79 -14.13 9.50
N ILE A 8 2.01 -13.65 9.74
CA ILE A 8 3.02 -14.32 10.55
C ILE A 8 2.86 -13.90 12.00
N LYS A 9 2.61 -14.89 12.87
CA LYS A 9 2.59 -14.73 14.32
C LYS A 9 3.55 -15.73 14.93
N ALA A 10 4.61 -15.23 15.56
CA ALA A 10 5.68 -16.06 16.10
C ALA A 10 6.16 -15.57 17.46
N ILE A 11 6.64 -16.52 18.28
CA ILE A 11 7.44 -16.23 19.47
C ILE A 11 8.84 -16.75 19.20
N VAL A 12 9.81 -15.86 19.21
CA VAL A 12 11.22 -16.16 18.97
C VAL A 12 11.96 -16.11 20.30
N THR A 13 12.69 -17.17 20.62
CA THR A 13 13.66 -17.25 21.71
C THR A 13 15.08 -17.18 21.13
N ALA A 14 16.12 -17.28 21.96
CA ALA A 14 17.50 -17.27 21.49
C ALA A 14 17.91 -18.57 20.74
N GLU A 15 17.11 -19.64 20.83
CA GLU A 15 17.44 -20.94 20.23
C GLU A 15 16.28 -21.55 19.43
N GLU A 16 15.04 -21.12 19.68
CA GLU A 16 13.83 -21.74 19.13
C GLU A 16 12.83 -20.69 18.62
N VAL A 17 12.02 -21.09 17.63
CA VAL A 17 10.92 -20.27 17.12
C VAL A 17 9.61 -21.05 17.17
N PHE A 18 8.59 -20.47 17.80
CA PHE A 18 7.25 -21.02 17.90
C PHE A 18 6.32 -20.25 16.97
N LEU A 19 5.75 -20.93 15.98
CA LEU A 19 4.77 -20.35 15.05
C LEU A 19 3.34 -20.67 15.47
N LEU A 20 2.49 -19.65 15.46
CA LEU A 20 1.06 -19.83 15.63
C LEU A 20 0.45 -20.31 14.31
N ASP A 21 -0.39 -21.35 14.37
CA ASP A 21 -1.13 -21.91 13.25
C ASP A 21 -0.29 -22.17 11.97
N PRO A 22 0.79 -22.98 12.03
CA PRO A 22 1.69 -23.20 10.90
C PRO A 22 1.06 -23.95 9.70
N LEU A 23 -0.16 -24.46 9.85
CA LEU A 23 -0.90 -25.16 8.80
C LEU A 23 -1.85 -24.25 8.01
N ALA A 24 -1.95 -22.96 8.38
CA ALA A 24 -2.70 -22.00 7.61
C ALA A 24 -2.10 -21.82 6.20
N TYR A 25 -2.95 -21.70 5.18
CA TYR A 25 -2.53 -21.62 3.78
C TYR A 25 -1.61 -20.41 3.52
N GLU A 26 -1.85 -19.28 4.17
CA GLU A 26 -0.99 -18.10 4.02
C GLU A 26 0.38 -18.26 4.69
N VAL A 27 0.48 -19.08 5.75
CA VAL A 27 1.69 -19.24 6.57
C VAL A 27 2.59 -20.38 6.04
N LEU A 28 2.01 -21.37 5.37
CA LEU A 28 2.71 -22.55 4.83
C LEU A 28 3.97 -22.20 4.01
N PRO A 29 3.92 -21.28 3.03
CA PRO A 29 5.10 -20.95 2.24
C PRO A 29 6.21 -20.27 3.08
N PHE A 30 5.82 -19.52 4.11
CA PHE A 30 6.76 -18.98 5.09
C PHE A 30 7.42 -20.09 5.90
N VAL A 31 6.67 -21.10 6.37
CA VAL A 31 7.24 -22.24 7.11
C VAL A 31 8.30 -22.98 6.28
N GLU A 32 8.02 -23.22 5.00
CA GLU A 32 8.97 -23.87 4.09
C GLU A 32 10.23 -23.00 3.89
N HIS A 33 10.04 -21.69 3.72
CA HIS A 33 11.14 -20.74 3.56
C HIS A 33 12.02 -20.68 4.82
N LEU A 34 11.40 -20.58 5.99
CA LEU A 34 12.06 -20.53 7.30
C LEU A 34 12.86 -21.81 7.54
N LYS A 35 12.26 -22.99 7.32
CA LYS A 35 12.97 -24.27 7.42
C LYS A 35 14.16 -24.29 6.47
N ARG A 36 13.97 -23.97 5.19
CA ARG A 36 15.07 -24.03 4.22
C ARG A 36 16.26 -23.16 4.65
N LYS A 37 16.03 -21.91 5.05
CA LYS A 37 17.12 -21.00 5.45
C LYS A 37 17.79 -21.42 6.77
N LEU A 38 17.02 -21.88 7.77
CA LEU A 38 17.60 -22.34 9.04
C LEU A 38 18.33 -23.69 8.91
N TYR A 39 17.81 -24.65 8.13
CA TYR A 39 18.43 -25.96 7.94
C TYR A 39 19.63 -25.94 6.98
N LEU A 40 19.69 -25.00 6.01
CA LEU A 40 20.89 -24.82 5.19
C LEU A 40 22.05 -24.19 5.97
N LYS A 41 21.77 -23.41 7.02
CA LYS A 41 22.78 -22.77 7.88
C LYS A 41 23.31 -23.67 8.99
N LEU A 42 22.63 -24.77 9.34
CA LEU A 42 23.18 -25.73 10.30
C LEU A 42 24.31 -26.53 9.63
N PRO A 43 25.58 -26.42 10.06
CA PRO A 43 26.65 -27.22 9.48
C PRO A 43 26.30 -28.68 9.73
N SER A 44 25.90 -29.36 8.66
CA SER A 44 25.76 -30.79 8.65
C SER A 44 27.14 -31.34 9.01
N ASN A 45 27.23 -32.05 10.14
CA ASN A 45 28.41 -32.83 10.52
C ASN A 45 28.98 -33.56 9.30
N LEU A 46 30.03 -33.03 8.70
CA LEU A 46 30.82 -33.68 7.68
C LEU A 46 32.18 -34.02 8.28
N HIS A 47 32.29 -35.30 8.62
CA HIS A 47 33.48 -36.12 8.72
C HIS A 47 34.82 -35.42 8.90
N GLU A 48 35.37 -35.67 10.08
CA GLU A 48 36.77 -35.53 10.48
C GLU A 48 37.70 -36.33 9.55
N SER A 49 38.02 -35.80 8.37
CA SER A 49 39.22 -36.14 7.58
C SER A 49 39.15 -35.45 6.20
N ASP A 50 39.73 -34.26 6.08
CA ASP A 50 40.54 -33.82 4.92
C ASP A 50 40.83 -32.31 5.04
N TRP A 51 41.74 -31.97 5.95
CA TRP A 51 42.39 -30.67 6.00
C TRP A 51 43.61 -30.68 5.08
N VAL A 52 43.45 -30.48 3.77
CA VAL A 52 44.47 -29.84 2.91
C VAL A 52 43.76 -29.23 1.69
N ASP A 53 44.05 -27.95 1.45
CA ASP A 53 43.72 -27.19 0.24
C ASP A 53 42.26 -26.84 -0.04
N LEU A 54 41.80 -25.77 0.62
CA LEU A 54 41.35 -24.57 -0.09
C LEU A 54 41.18 -23.45 0.94
N GLN A 55 42.27 -22.70 1.18
CA GLN A 55 42.13 -21.29 1.50
C GLN A 55 41.38 -20.65 0.33
N ARG A 56 40.08 -20.45 0.52
CA ARG A 56 39.29 -19.58 -0.32
C ARG A 56 38.71 -18.54 0.62
N GLU A 57 39.28 -17.35 0.51
CA GLU A 57 38.76 -16.09 1.04
C GLU A 57 37.23 -16.08 0.89
N GLY A 58 36.55 -16.18 2.02
CA GLY A 58 35.14 -15.95 2.20
C GLY A 58 35.05 -15.35 3.59
N GLU A 59 34.58 -14.12 3.66
CA GLU A 59 34.44 -13.31 4.86
C GLU A 59 33.95 -14.17 6.03
N GLU A 60 34.57 -14.01 7.21
CA GLU A 60 33.89 -14.32 8.46
C GLU A 60 32.68 -13.37 8.52
N GLU A 61 31.60 -13.69 7.80
CA GLU A 61 30.30 -13.07 8.00
C GLU A 61 29.97 -13.36 9.46
N SER A 62 30.07 -12.35 10.33
CA SER A 62 29.55 -12.42 11.69
C SER A 62 28.11 -12.93 11.59
N GLU A 63 27.90 -14.19 11.93
CA GLU A 63 26.58 -14.80 11.88
C GLU A 63 25.67 -14.01 12.84
N LEU A 64 24.65 -13.37 12.28
CA LEU A 64 23.61 -12.73 13.06
C LEU A 64 23.08 -13.71 14.12
N PRO A 65 22.85 -13.28 15.37
CA PRO A 65 22.17 -14.09 16.39
C PRO A 65 20.88 -14.73 15.88
N PHE A 66 20.54 -15.91 16.39
CA PHE A 66 19.39 -16.71 15.93
C PHE A 66 18.10 -15.88 15.89
N GLU A 67 17.86 -15.04 16.90
CA GLU A 67 16.70 -14.16 16.95
C GLU A 67 16.59 -13.21 15.75
N PHE A 68 17.72 -12.68 15.27
CA PHE A 68 17.77 -11.74 14.15
C PHE A 68 17.73 -12.46 12.81
N GLN A 69 18.26 -13.68 12.71
CA GLN A 69 18.06 -14.51 11.52
C GLN A 69 16.57 -14.80 11.31
N VAL A 70 15.85 -15.18 12.37
CA VAL A 70 14.41 -15.43 12.27
C VAL A 70 13.64 -14.15 11.93
N LEU A 71 14.01 -13.02 12.53
CA LEU A 71 13.40 -11.71 12.23
C LEU A 71 13.64 -11.27 10.79
N GLU A 72 14.88 -11.37 10.30
CA GLU A 72 15.27 -11.09 8.92
C GLU A 72 14.44 -11.93 7.95
N ILE A 73 14.34 -13.24 8.17
CA ILE A 73 13.57 -14.14 7.32
C ILE A 73 12.08 -13.76 7.30
N ALA A 74 11.52 -13.37 8.45
CA ALA A 74 10.13 -12.91 8.54
C ALA A 74 9.91 -11.59 7.79
N LEU A 75 10.80 -10.62 7.97
CA LEU A 75 10.73 -9.32 7.29
C LEU A 75 10.93 -9.46 5.78
N GLU A 76 11.92 -10.21 5.33
CA GLU A 76 12.17 -10.53 3.92
C GLU A 76 10.93 -11.12 3.26
N PHE A 77 10.32 -12.12 3.92
CA PHE A 77 9.16 -12.80 3.39
C PHE A 77 7.95 -11.85 3.28
N VAL A 78 7.69 -11.06 4.31
CA VAL A 78 6.56 -10.10 4.32
C VAL A 78 6.78 -8.97 3.31
N CYS A 79 7.99 -8.42 3.22
CA CYS A 79 8.32 -7.37 2.26
C CYS A 79 8.20 -7.89 0.82
N ALA A 80 8.72 -9.09 0.53
CA ALA A 80 8.57 -9.72 -0.78
C ALA A 80 7.09 -10.01 -1.12
N TYR A 81 6.31 -10.48 -0.15
CA TYR A 81 4.88 -10.70 -0.32
C TYR A 81 4.12 -9.40 -0.63
N LEU A 82 4.41 -8.32 0.11
CA LEU A 82 3.77 -7.01 -0.11
C LEU A 82 4.17 -6.44 -1.47
N ASP A 83 5.44 -6.49 -1.85
CA ASP A 83 5.92 -6.00 -3.15
C ASP A 83 5.35 -6.80 -4.33
N SER A 84 5.24 -8.13 -4.20
CA SER A 84 4.55 -8.96 -5.20
C SER A 84 3.07 -8.56 -5.31
N SER A 85 2.41 -8.34 -4.19
CA SER A 85 1.00 -7.91 -4.17
C SER A 85 0.81 -6.56 -4.88
N VAL A 86 1.74 -5.61 -4.70
CA VAL A 86 1.72 -4.31 -5.40
C VAL A 86 1.95 -4.52 -6.89
N SER A 87 2.94 -5.34 -7.26
CA SER A 87 3.29 -5.60 -8.66
C SER A 87 2.16 -6.30 -9.42
N ASP A 88 1.44 -7.22 -8.79
CA ASP A 88 0.28 -7.87 -9.39
C ASP A 88 -0.88 -6.90 -9.55
N LEU A 89 -1.10 -6.03 -8.56
CA LEU A 89 -2.13 -4.99 -8.64
C LEU A 89 -1.83 -3.98 -9.76
N GLU A 90 -0.57 -3.59 -9.92
CA GLU A 90 -0.08 -2.71 -10.99
C GLU A 90 -0.28 -3.33 -12.38
N ARG A 91 0.08 -4.61 -12.54
CA ARG A 91 -0.14 -5.35 -13.82
C ARG A 91 -1.60 -5.41 -14.22
N ASN A 92 -2.51 -5.48 -13.25
CA ASN A 92 -3.95 -5.48 -13.50
C ASN A 92 -4.51 -4.06 -13.69
N ALA A 93 -3.89 -3.05 -13.10
CA ALA A 93 -4.33 -1.65 -13.15
C ALA A 93 -4.21 -1.04 -14.55
N TYR A 94 -3.01 -1.06 -15.12
CA TYR A 94 -2.72 -0.39 -16.39
C TYR A 94 -3.65 -0.78 -17.55
N PRO A 95 -3.91 -2.07 -17.84
CA PRO A 95 -4.78 -2.41 -18.97
C PRO A 95 -6.21 -1.91 -18.79
N VAL A 96 -6.74 -1.93 -17.56
CA VAL A 96 -8.09 -1.44 -17.25
C VAL A 96 -8.18 0.08 -17.43
N LEU A 97 -7.13 0.80 -17.04
CA LEU A 97 -7.06 2.25 -17.15
C LEU A 97 -6.92 2.68 -18.61
N ASP A 98 -6.08 2.00 -19.39
CA ASP A 98 -5.96 2.23 -20.84
C ASP A 98 -7.29 1.95 -21.57
N GLU A 99 -7.99 0.88 -21.20
CA GLU A 99 -9.31 0.57 -21.76
C GLU A 99 -10.35 1.64 -21.39
N LEU A 100 -10.31 2.17 -20.16
CA LEU A 100 -11.21 3.22 -19.70
C LEU A 100 -11.03 4.54 -20.47
N VAL A 101 -9.79 4.88 -20.85
CA VAL A 101 -9.49 6.07 -21.68
C VAL A 101 -10.11 5.94 -23.08
N MET A 102 -10.15 4.72 -23.64
CA MET A 102 -10.73 4.49 -24.98
C MET A 102 -12.26 4.47 -24.95
N THR A 103 -12.84 3.81 -23.95
CA THR A 103 -14.29 3.66 -23.83
C THR A 103 -14.73 3.65 -22.37
N VAL A 104 -15.65 4.56 -22.04
CA VAL A 104 -16.24 4.62 -20.70
C VAL A 104 -17.36 3.60 -20.58
N ASN A 105 -17.13 2.56 -19.79
CA ASN A 105 -18.10 1.50 -19.50
C ASN A 105 -18.31 1.34 -18.00
N THR A 106 -19.52 0.97 -17.57
CA THR A 106 -19.86 0.75 -16.16
C THR A 106 -18.99 -0.31 -15.50
N ASN A 107 -18.63 -1.36 -16.26
CA ASN A 107 -17.76 -2.43 -15.77
C ASN A 107 -16.34 -1.93 -15.48
N ASN A 108 -15.80 -1.05 -16.31
CA ASN A 108 -14.44 -0.51 -16.17
C ASN A 108 -14.38 0.45 -14.98
N LEU A 109 -15.43 1.27 -14.77
CA LEU A 109 -15.56 2.12 -13.59
C LEU A 109 -15.70 1.33 -12.28
N GLU A 110 -16.44 0.21 -12.29
CA GLU A 110 -16.51 -0.69 -11.13
C GLU A 110 -15.15 -1.35 -10.85
N CYS A 111 -14.43 -1.75 -11.90
CA CYS A 111 -13.07 -2.27 -11.78
C CYS A 111 -12.11 -1.22 -11.20
N VAL A 112 -12.14 0.04 -11.65
CA VAL A 112 -11.33 1.13 -11.08
C VAL A 112 -11.67 1.37 -9.61
N ARG A 113 -12.94 1.32 -9.23
CA ARG A 113 -13.36 1.42 -7.82
C ARG A 113 -12.79 0.27 -6.99
N SER A 114 -12.85 -0.95 -7.51
CA SER A 114 -12.26 -2.13 -6.87
C SER A 114 -10.74 -1.99 -6.72
N LEU A 115 -10.06 -1.53 -7.77
CA LEU A 115 -8.63 -1.29 -7.79
C LEU A 115 -8.20 -0.25 -6.75
N LYS A 116 -8.93 0.88 -6.63
CA LYS A 116 -8.71 1.89 -5.57
C LYS A 116 -8.91 1.32 -4.18
N GLY A 117 -9.93 0.48 -3.98
CA GLY A 117 -10.16 -0.22 -2.72
C GLY A 117 -9.00 -1.13 -2.34
N ASN A 118 -8.52 -1.92 -3.30
CA ASN A 118 -7.37 -2.82 -3.12
C ASN A 118 -6.08 -2.06 -2.84
N LEU A 119 -5.80 -0.97 -3.58
CA LEU A 119 -4.64 -0.10 -3.33
C LEU A 119 -4.69 0.52 -1.94
N THR A 120 -5.85 1.02 -1.52
CA THR A 120 -6.03 1.63 -0.20
C THR A 120 -5.77 0.60 0.91
N ARG A 121 -6.30 -0.62 0.76
CA ARG A 121 -6.07 -1.72 1.70
C ARG A 121 -4.59 -2.13 1.73
N LEU A 122 -3.94 -2.21 0.58
CA LEU A 122 -2.53 -2.58 0.49
C LEU A 122 -1.60 -1.49 1.05
N LEU A 123 -1.92 -0.22 0.81
CA LEU A 123 -1.21 0.92 1.39
C LEU A 123 -1.28 0.87 2.92
N ALA A 124 -2.47 0.63 3.49
CA ALA A 124 -2.63 0.53 4.94
C ALA A 124 -1.82 -0.62 5.55
N ARG A 125 -1.70 -1.75 4.83
CA ARG A 125 -0.88 -2.90 5.24
C ARG A 125 0.61 -2.56 5.26
N VAL A 126 1.12 -1.98 4.17
CA VAL A 126 2.53 -1.52 4.07
C VAL A 126 2.83 -0.47 5.14
N GLN A 127 1.93 0.51 5.33
CA GLN A 127 2.08 1.53 6.37
C GLN A 127 2.14 0.92 7.76
N LYS A 128 1.26 -0.04 8.07
CA LYS A 128 1.29 -0.70 9.37
C LYS A 128 2.65 -1.36 9.65
N VAL A 129 3.19 -2.14 8.71
CA VAL A 129 4.50 -2.79 8.91
C VAL A 129 5.61 -1.75 9.04
N ARG A 130 5.57 -0.70 8.22
CA ARG A 130 6.53 0.40 8.28
C ARG A 130 6.48 1.13 9.63
N ASP A 131 5.30 1.49 10.11
CA ASP A 131 5.10 2.24 11.35
C ASP A 131 5.61 1.45 12.57
N GLU A 132 5.43 0.13 12.58
CA GLU A 132 5.98 -0.74 13.63
C GLU A 132 7.52 -0.80 13.59
N ILE A 133 8.12 -0.76 12.40
CA ILE A 133 9.58 -0.70 12.25
C ILE A 133 10.11 0.69 12.65
N GLU A 134 9.44 1.76 12.23
CA GLU A 134 9.77 3.15 12.62
C GLU A 134 9.73 3.31 14.13
N HIS A 135 8.68 2.80 14.77
CA HIS A 135 8.54 2.85 16.22
C HIS A 135 9.66 2.08 16.94
N LEU A 136 10.10 0.94 16.39
CA LEU A 136 11.22 0.19 16.96
C LEU A 136 12.56 0.91 16.74
N LEU A 137 12.76 1.55 15.59
CA LEU A 137 13.96 2.34 15.30
C LEU A 137 14.06 3.61 16.16
N ASP A 138 12.94 4.18 16.58
CA ASP A 138 12.89 5.40 17.42
C ASP A 138 13.42 5.17 18.86
N ASP A 139 13.42 3.92 19.37
CA ASP A 139 13.80 3.60 20.76
C ASP A 139 14.91 2.52 20.83
N ALA A 140 16.14 2.97 21.09
CA ALA A 140 17.30 2.10 21.26
C ALA A 140 17.20 1.16 22.49
N GLU A 141 16.42 1.52 23.52
CA GLU A 141 16.19 0.64 24.67
C GLU A 141 15.33 -0.56 24.25
N ASP A 142 14.27 -0.33 23.47
CA ASP A 142 13.43 -1.39 22.91
C ASP A 142 14.21 -2.29 21.94
N MET A 143 15.07 -1.72 21.10
CA MET A 143 16.00 -2.50 20.26
C MET A 143 16.93 -3.38 21.10
N GLY A 144 17.49 -2.84 22.18
CA GLY A 144 18.31 -3.60 23.13
C GLY A 144 17.56 -4.78 23.75
N GLN A 145 16.23 -4.72 23.84
CA GLN A 145 15.44 -5.81 24.39
C GLN A 145 15.43 -7.06 23.50
N PHE A 146 15.65 -6.89 22.19
CA PHE A 146 15.58 -7.94 21.20
C PHE A 146 16.83 -8.84 21.17
N TYR A 147 17.94 -8.44 21.79
CA TYR A 147 19.17 -9.25 21.94
C TYR A 147 18.98 -10.38 22.97
N LEU A 148 18.21 -11.41 22.61
CA LEU A 148 17.87 -12.54 23.46
C LEU A 148 19.06 -13.44 23.77
N THR A 149 19.91 -13.72 22.77
CA THR A 149 21.11 -14.56 22.92
C THR A 149 22.05 -13.95 23.96
N ARG A 150 22.27 -12.63 23.88
CA ARG A 150 23.09 -11.89 24.85
C ARG A 150 22.51 -11.95 26.27
N LYS A 151 21.19 -11.76 26.41
CA LYS A 151 20.49 -11.85 27.70
C LYS A 151 20.58 -13.26 28.30
N GLN A 152 20.46 -14.31 27.47
CA GLN A 152 20.59 -15.69 27.92
C GLN A 152 21.99 -15.98 28.46
N ILE A 153 23.04 -15.59 27.73
CA ILE A 153 24.43 -15.76 28.16
C ILE A 153 24.68 -15.02 29.48
N HIS A 154 24.19 -13.78 29.60
CA HIS A 154 24.33 -12.99 30.81
C HIS A 154 23.65 -13.66 32.03
N ASN A 155 22.43 -14.18 31.85
CA ASN A 155 21.71 -14.87 32.91
C ASN A 155 22.42 -16.16 33.33
N GLN A 156 22.93 -16.95 32.39
CA GLN A 156 23.71 -18.16 32.70
C GLN A 156 25.00 -17.84 33.48
N GLN A 157 25.70 -16.75 33.13
CA GLN A 157 26.89 -16.31 33.87
C GLN A 157 26.56 -15.87 35.30
N LEU A 158 25.44 -15.17 35.49
CA LEU A 158 24.97 -14.77 36.81
C LEU A 158 24.61 -15.98 37.67
N GLU A 159 23.89 -16.95 37.11
CA GLU A 159 23.57 -18.21 37.78
C GLU A 159 24.82 -18.98 38.18
N ALA A 160 25.82 -19.07 37.29
CA ALA A 160 27.11 -19.70 37.59
C ALA A 160 27.87 -18.99 38.73
N LEU A 161 27.85 -17.64 38.77
CA LEU A 161 28.45 -16.88 39.86
C LEU A 161 27.74 -17.15 41.19
N VAL A 162 26.41 -17.14 41.21
CA VAL A 162 25.61 -17.43 42.42
C VAL A 162 25.86 -18.86 42.91
N ALA A 163 25.90 -19.84 42.00
CA ALA A 163 26.22 -21.24 42.34
C ALA A 163 27.63 -21.41 42.94
N SER A 164 28.61 -20.62 42.47
CA SER A 164 29.97 -20.61 43.03
C SER A 164 30.04 -20.02 44.44
N VAL A 165 29.24 -19.00 44.73
CA VAL A 165 29.15 -18.37 46.06
C VAL A 165 28.48 -19.31 47.07
N THR A 166 27.46 -20.07 46.65
CA THR A 166 26.78 -21.05 47.52
C THR A 166 27.63 -22.28 47.83
N SER A 167 28.56 -22.65 46.94
CA SER A 167 29.45 -23.80 47.13
C SER A 167 30.59 -23.55 48.12
N ASN A 168 30.88 -22.28 48.46
CA ASN A 168 31.95 -21.90 49.40
C ASN A 168 31.45 -21.63 50.84
N SER A 169 30.17 -21.89 51.14
CA SER A 169 29.56 -21.64 52.45
C SER A 169 29.15 -22.94 53.17
N LEU A 170 30.12 -23.81 53.46
CA LEU A 170 29.98 -24.89 54.43
C LEU A 170 31.16 -24.84 55.43
N VAL A 171 30.91 -24.11 56.52
CA VAL A 171 31.46 -24.24 57.89
C VAL A 171 32.98 -24.37 58.05
N VAL A 172 33.60 -23.27 58.48
CA VAL A 172 34.83 -23.28 59.29
C VAL A 172 34.45 -23.39 60.77
N ALA A 173 34.98 -24.39 61.47
CA ALA A 173 35.18 -24.36 62.92
C ALA A 173 36.69 -24.53 63.19
N ALA A 174 37.28 -23.49 63.80
CA ALA A 174 38.70 -23.31 64.16
C ALA A 174 39.09 -24.15 65.42
N PRO A 175 40.32 -24.13 66.02
CA PRO A 175 41.41 -23.14 65.83
C PRO A 175 42.87 -23.66 65.87
N ASN A 176 43.84 -22.88 65.34
CA ASN A 176 44.98 -22.29 66.08
C ASN A 176 46.17 -21.89 65.18
N LEU A 177 46.79 -20.76 65.58
CA LEU A 177 48.11 -20.18 65.29
C LEU A 177 48.24 -19.08 64.20
N PRO A 178 49.06 -18.04 64.49
CA PRO A 178 49.02 -16.78 63.77
C PRO A 178 49.99 -16.80 62.58
N ARG A 179 49.54 -16.31 61.41
CA ARG A 179 50.47 -15.97 60.34
C ARG A 179 50.07 -14.67 59.64
N ILE A 180 51.10 -13.86 59.52
CA ILE A 180 51.19 -12.47 59.09
C ILE A 180 50.95 -12.34 57.58
N SER A 181 50.48 -11.16 57.16
CA SER A 181 50.47 -10.58 55.78
C SER A 181 49.54 -11.27 54.77
N SER A 182 48.87 -10.61 53.82
CA SER A 182 48.78 -9.22 53.37
C SER A 182 47.64 -9.15 52.33
N ARG A 183 46.96 -8.00 52.25
CA ARG A 183 46.32 -7.43 51.04
C ARG A 183 45.66 -8.40 50.04
N ALA A 184 44.33 -8.38 49.99
CA ALA A 184 43.56 -7.76 48.90
C ALA A 184 42.07 -7.99 49.16
N ARG A 185 41.43 -7.04 49.86
CA ARG A 185 39.99 -6.82 49.68
C ARG A 185 39.86 -6.10 48.34
N GLY A 186 39.82 -6.88 47.27
CA GLY A 186 39.34 -6.43 45.98
C GLY A 186 37.83 -6.32 46.10
N SER A 187 37.35 -5.07 46.13
CA SER A 187 35.95 -4.69 46.10
C SER A 187 35.17 -5.52 45.09
N ALA A 188 33.96 -5.93 45.47
CA ALA A 188 32.90 -6.21 44.54
C ALA A 188 32.77 -5.00 43.59
N SER A 189 33.33 -5.10 42.40
CA SER A 189 33.08 -4.13 41.36
C SER A 189 31.65 -4.36 40.90
N ILE A 190 30.77 -3.50 41.41
CA ILE A 190 29.56 -3.10 40.70
C ILE A 190 30.03 -2.76 39.29
N ILE A 191 29.77 -3.67 38.35
CA ILE A 191 30.08 -3.50 36.94
C ILE A 191 29.31 -2.26 36.53
N SER A 192 30.06 -1.22 36.22
CA SER A 192 29.56 0.06 35.73
C SER A 192 28.78 -0.17 34.45
N PHE A 193 27.45 -0.11 34.57
CA PHE A 193 26.50 0.16 33.49
C PHE A 193 26.96 1.43 32.76
N ARG A 194 27.63 1.28 31.63
CA ARG A 194 28.12 2.43 30.85
C ARG A 194 27.94 2.13 29.36
N SER A 195 26.91 2.77 28.80
CA SER A 195 26.58 2.96 27.38
C SER A 195 26.54 1.71 26.50
N ASP A 196 25.35 1.13 26.43
CA ASP A 196 24.95 0.08 25.50
C ASP A 196 24.47 0.66 24.14
N ASP A 197 24.66 1.97 23.90
CA ASP A 197 24.25 2.66 22.66
C ASP A 197 24.96 2.13 21.40
N ASN A 198 26.12 1.48 21.53
CA ASN A 198 26.86 0.94 20.40
C ASN A 198 26.56 -0.55 20.13
N ASN A 199 25.62 -1.18 20.83
CA ASN A 199 25.35 -2.62 20.71
C ASN A 199 24.06 -2.94 19.95
N VAL A 200 23.38 -1.94 19.38
CA VAL A 200 22.16 -2.14 18.57
C VAL A 200 22.39 -1.92 17.07
N GLU A 201 23.60 -1.55 16.66
CA GLU A 201 23.93 -1.15 15.28
C GLU A 201 23.61 -2.23 14.24
N ASP A 202 23.84 -3.51 14.56
CA ASP A 202 23.51 -4.63 13.66
C ASP A 202 22.00 -4.76 13.41
N LEU A 203 21.18 -4.58 14.45
CA LEU A 203 19.73 -4.63 14.36
C LEU A 203 19.18 -3.37 13.69
N GLU A 204 19.73 -2.20 14.01
CA GLU A 204 19.38 -0.92 13.40
C GLU A 204 19.61 -0.99 11.88
N MET A 205 20.78 -1.42 11.43
CA MET A 205 21.10 -1.56 10.01
C MET A 205 20.15 -2.53 9.28
N LEU A 206 19.80 -3.66 9.92
CA LEU A 206 18.83 -4.62 9.38
C LEU A 206 17.45 -3.96 9.20
N LEU A 207 16.95 -3.29 10.25
CA LEU A 207 15.63 -2.66 10.26
C LEU A 207 15.56 -1.47 9.30
N GLU A 208 16.61 -0.65 9.21
CA GLU A 208 16.72 0.46 8.27
C GLU A 208 16.62 -0.02 6.81
N ALA A 209 17.28 -1.13 6.47
CA ALA A 209 17.22 -1.71 5.13
C ALA A 209 15.77 -2.09 4.74
N TYR A 210 15.04 -2.75 5.64
CA TYR A 210 13.63 -3.11 5.41
C TYR A 210 12.69 -1.90 5.47
N PHE A 211 12.97 -0.91 6.31
CA PHE A 211 12.22 0.35 6.36
C PHE A 211 12.33 1.09 5.02
N MET A 212 13.54 1.21 4.47
CA MET A 212 13.77 1.78 3.14
C MET A 212 13.08 0.98 2.03
N GLN A 213 13.08 -0.36 2.12
CA GLN A 213 12.36 -1.22 1.17
C GLN A 213 10.84 -0.96 1.22
N LEU A 214 10.24 -0.91 2.41
CA LEU A 214 8.81 -0.63 2.57
C LEU A 214 8.45 0.78 2.10
N GLU A 215 9.33 1.76 2.30
CA GLU A 215 9.15 3.12 1.79
C GLU A 215 9.17 3.15 0.25
N GLY A 216 10.05 2.35 -0.36
CA GLY A 216 10.04 2.10 -1.81
C GLY A 216 8.71 1.50 -2.28
N THR A 217 8.22 0.45 -1.61
CA THR A 217 6.93 -0.17 -1.91
C THR A 217 5.77 0.81 -1.71
N ARG A 218 5.79 1.64 -0.66
CA ARG A 218 4.79 2.69 -0.39
C ARG A 218 4.74 3.70 -1.52
N ASN A 219 5.90 4.19 -1.97
CA ASN A 219 5.98 5.16 -3.06
C ASN A 219 5.49 4.58 -4.38
N LYS A 220 5.76 3.31 -4.66
CA LYS A 220 5.19 2.59 -5.80
C LYS A 220 3.65 2.56 -5.75
N ILE A 221 3.06 2.24 -4.60
CA ILE A 221 1.60 2.27 -4.41
C ILE A 221 1.02 3.67 -4.64
N LEU A 222 1.68 4.71 -4.10
CA LEU A 222 1.24 6.11 -4.25
C LEU A 222 1.27 6.55 -5.72
N SER A 223 2.30 6.15 -6.47
CA SER A 223 2.40 6.44 -7.90
C SER A 223 1.29 5.80 -8.72
N VAL A 224 0.96 4.52 -8.46
CA VAL A 224 -0.16 3.84 -9.14
C VAL A 224 -1.49 4.50 -8.78
N ARG A 225 -1.67 4.92 -7.52
CA ARG A 225 -2.87 5.64 -7.08
C ARG A 225 -3.03 6.97 -7.81
N GLU A 226 -1.97 7.76 -7.88
CA GLU A 226 -1.96 9.03 -8.61
C GLU A 226 -2.30 8.82 -10.09
N TYR A 227 -1.74 7.78 -10.72
CA TYR A 227 -2.08 7.44 -12.10
C TYR A 227 -3.58 7.15 -12.29
N ILE A 228 -4.18 6.36 -11.39
CA ILE A 228 -5.63 6.09 -11.43
C ILE A 228 -6.45 7.36 -11.24
N ASP A 229 -6.10 8.18 -10.26
CA ASP A 229 -6.80 9.44 -9.97
C ASP A 229 -6.74 10.37 -11.20
N ASN A 230 -5.58 10.48 -11.84
CA ASN A 230 -5.40 11.23 -13.09
C ASN A 230 -6.25 10.67 -14.25
N THR A 231 -6.32 9.35 -14.42
CA THR A 231 -7.16 8.72 -15.46
C THR A 231 -8.65 8.97 -15.20
N GLU A 232 -9.10 8.89 -13.94
CA GLU A 232 -10.49 9.17 -13.60
C GLU A 232 -10.87 10.63 -13.87
N ASP A 233 -10.00 11.58 -13.50
CA ASP A 233 -10.21 13.00 -13.79
C ASP A 233 -10.29 13.26 -15.31
N TYR A 234 -9.42 12.63 -16.09
CA TYR A 234 -9.46 12.69 -17.55
C TYR A 234 -10.80 12.17 -18.10
N VAL A 235 -11.23 11.00 -17.64
CA VAL A 235 -12.49 10.37 -18.08
C VAL A 235 -13.70 11.23 -17.69
N ASN A 236 -13.69 11.83 -16.49
CA ASN A 236 -14.73 12.75 -16.05
C ASN A 236 -14.83 13.97 -16.97
N ILE A 237 -13.70 14.57 -17.36
CA ILE A 237 -13.67 15.68 -18.32
C ILE A 237 -14.26 15.26 -19.67
N GLN A 238 -13.92 14.04 -20.15
CA GLN A 238 -14.43 13.53 -21.43
C GLN A 238 -15.94 13.29 -21.40
N LEU A 239 -16.46 12.71 -20.32
CA LEU A 239 -17.89 12.50 -20.11
C LEU A 239 -18.66 13.82 -20.05
N ASP A 240 -18.11 14.82 -19.37
CA ASP A 240 -18.73 16.13 -19.31
C ASP A 240 -18.74 16.82 -20.68
N ASN A 241 -17.71 16.63 -21.51
CA ASN A 241 -17.72 17.10 -22.89
C ASN A 241 -18.84 16.43 -23.71
N GLN A 242 -19.00 15.11 -23.62
CA GLN A 242 -20.09 14.39 -24.31
C GLN A 242 -21.48 14.84 -23.83
N ARG A 243 -21.66 15.02 -22.51
CA ARG A 243 -22.91 15.57 -21.95
C ARG A 243 -23.18 16.98 -22.47
N ASN A 244 -22.15 17.81 -22.58
CA ASN A 244 -22.27 19.17 -23.10
C ASN A 244 -22.71 19.18 -24.57
N GLU A 245 -22.17 18.29 -25.40
CA GLU A 245 -22.63 18.11 -26.79
C GLU A 245 -24.10 17.67 -26.86
N LEU A 246 -24.51 16.75 -25.99
CA LEU A 246 -25.90 16.29 -25.92
C LEU A 246 -26.86 17.42 -25.48
N ILE A 247 -26.47 18.22 -24.48
CA ILE A 247 -27.24 19.40 -24.03
C ILE A 247 -27.36 20.42 -25.18
N GLN A 248 -26.30 20.61 -25.96
CA GLN A 248 -26.33 21.48 -27.14
C GLN A 248 -27.32 20.97 -28.19
N LEU A 249 -27.32 19.67 -28.51
CA LEU A 249 -28.29 19.08 -29.43
C LEU A 249 -29.73 19.20 -28.90
N GLN A 250 -29.94 18.96 -27.61
CA GLN A 250 -31.23 19.11 -26.96
C GLN A 250 -31.74 20.55 -27.02
N MET A 251 -30.87 21.56 -26.83
CA MET A 251 -31.23 22.97 -27.01
C MET A 251 -31.71 23.25 -28.44
N VAL A 252 -31.00 22.75 -29.46
CA VAL A 252 -31.39 22.94 -30.87
C VAL A 252 -32.76 22.31 -31.16
N LEU A 253 -32.99 21.09 -30.69
CA LEU A 253 -34.29 20.40 -30.83
C LEU A 253 -35.41 21.14 -30.10
N SER A 254 -35.13 21.73 -28.94
CA SER A 254 -36.10 22.52 -28.17
C SER A 254 -36.48 23.81 -28.91
N ILE A 255 -35.51 24.51 -29.49
CA ILE A 255 -35.74 25.71 -30.31
C ILE A 255 -36.59 25.37 -31.56
N LEU A 256 -36.30 24.24 -32.22
CA LEU A 256 -37.09 23.76 -33.35
C LEU A 256 -38.54 23.44 -32.94
N SER A 257 -38.72 22.75 -31.82
CA SER A 257 -40.04 22.40 -31.29
C SER A 257 -40.86 23.64 -30.93
N PHE A 258 -40.22 24.65 -30.34
CA PHE A 258 -40.84 25.94 -30.06
C PHE A 258 -41.33 26.64 -31.34
N ALA A 259 -40.50 26.70 -32.39
CA ALA A 259 -40.88 27.27 -33.68
C ALA A 259 -42.07 26.52 -34.31
N MET A 260 -42.03 25.18 -34.30
CA MET A 260 -43.12 24.32 -34.79
C MET A 260 -44.43 24.50 -34.00
N THR A 261 -44.35 24.81 -32.70
CA THR A 261 -45.52 25.08 -31.86
C THR A 261 -46.21 26.38 -32.28
N ILE A 262 -45.43 27.44 -32.53
CA ILE A 262 -45.95 28.72 -33.06
C ILE A 262 -46.59 28.51 -34.44
N HIS A 263 -45.94 27.74 -35.33
CA HIS A 263 -46.50 27.41 -36.63
C HIS A 263 -47.83 26.65 -36.49
N SER A 264 -47.88 25.63 -35.62
CA SER A 264 -49.08 24.84 -35.36
C SER A 264 -50.24 25.69 -34.82
N LEU A 265 -49.95 26.69 -33.98
CA LEU A 265 -50.94 27.65 -33.51
C LEU A 265 -51.53 28.47 -34.65
N VAL A 266 -50.69 29.01 -35.54
CA VAL A 266 -51.14 29.81 -36.70
C VAL A 266 -51.97 28.96 -37.66
N VAL A 267 -51.51 27.75 -37.98
CA VAL A 267 -52.27 26.80 -38.82
C VAL A 267 -53.58 26.41 -38.15
N GLY A 268 -53.58 26.16 -36.84
CA GLY A 268 -54.77 25.84 -36.06
C GLY A 268 -55.82 26.96 -36.10
N LEU A 269 -55.41 28.22 -35.95
CA LEU A 269 -56.30 29.38 -36.07
C LEU A 269 -56.92 29.49 -37.47
N LEU A 270 -56.13 29.25 -38.53
CA LEU A 270 -56.60 29.27 -39.93
C LEU A 270 -57.43 28.03 -40.29
N ALA A 271 -57.28 26.93 -39.56
CA ALA A 271 -58.06 25.71 -39.74
C ALA A 271 -59.48 25.83 -39.16
N VAL A 272 -59.72 26.79 -38.26
CA VAL A 272 -61.07 27.10 -37.78
C VAL A 272 -61.87 27.75 -38.90
N ASN A 273 -63.12 27.32 -39.09
CA ASN A 273 -64.05 27.83 -40.11
C ASN A 273 -64.55 29.25 -39.81
N ILE A 274 -63.64 30.22 -39.72
CA ILE A 274 -63.93 31.63 -39.53
C ILE A 274 -64.11 32.25 -40.93
N PRO A 275 -65.23 32.93 -41.23
CA PRO A 275 -65.46 33.57 -42.52
C PRO A 275 -64.52 34.77 -42.71
N CYS A 276 -63.34 34.50 -43.29
CA CYS A 276 -62.36 35.51 -43.64
C CYS A 276 -62.50 35.93 -45.12
N PRO A 277 -62.53 37.23 -45.44
CA PRO A 277 -62.65 37.73 -46.82
C PRO A 277 -61.46 37.32 -47.72
N LEU A 278 -60.35 36.89 -47.12
CA LEU A 278 -59.17 36.35 -47.80
C LEU A 278 -59.45 35.06 -48.60
N TYR A 279 -60.46 34.26 -48.22
CA TYR A 279 -60.75 33.00 -48.91
C TYR A 279 -61.45 33.18 -50.26
N ASN A 280 -61.99 34.36 -50.55
CA ASN A 280 -62.78 34.62 -51.77
C ASN A 280 -61.91 34.95 -53.00
N THR A 281 -60.59 35.06 -52.82
CA THR A 281 -59.64 35.36 -53.90
C THR A 281 -58.99 34.07 -54.38
N ASN A 282 -58.98 33.83 -55.70
CA ASN A 282 -58.40 32.61 -56.29
C ASN A 282 -56.93 32.41 -55.84
N ASN A 283 -56.57 31.18 -55.47
CA ASN A 283 -55.22 30.73 -55.13
C ASN A 283 -54.56 31.33 -53.86
N MET A 284 -55.30 31.89 -52.89
CA MET A 284 -54.68 32.46 -51.67
C MET A 284 -54.12 31.44 -50.66
N PHE A 285 -54.48 30.17 -50.75
CA PHE A 285 -53.97 29.13 -49.83
C PHE A 285 -52.45 28.93 -49.94
N ALA A 286 -51.93 28.81 -51.16
CA ALA A 286 -50.51 28.56 -51.41
C ALA A 286 -49.57 29.66 -50.86
N PRO A 287 -49.80 30.97 -51.11
CA PRO A 287 -48.94 32.03 -50.57
C PRO A 287 -49.05 32.16 -49.05
N VAL A 288 -50.22 31.91 -48.45
CA VAL A 288 -50.39 31.95 -46.99
C VAL A 288 -49.62 30.80 -46.34
N ALA A 289 -49.76 29.57 -46.83
CA ALA A 289 -49.03 28.40 -46.32
C ALA A 289 -47.50 28.55 -46.48
N ALA A 290 -47.05 29.10 -47.61
CA ALA A 290 -45.64 29.41 -47.83
C ALA A 290 -45.15 30.51 -46.86
N GLY A 291 -45.97 31.54 -46.62
CA GLY A 291 -45.66 32.64 -45.71
C GLY A 291 -45.55 32.20 -44.24
N THR A 292 -46.48 31.38 -43.75
CA THR A 292 -46.42 30.87 -42.37
C THR A 292 -45.23 29.94 -42.16
N THR A 293 -44.93 29.09 -43.13
CA THR A 293 -43.75 28.21 -43.11
C THR A 293 -42.44 29.00 -43.15
N GLY A 294 -42.35 30.00 -44.03
CA GLY A 294 -41.18 30.88 -44.12
C GLY A 294 -40.97 31.74 -42.86
N GLY A 295 -42.05 32.25 -42.26
CA GLY A 295 -42.01 32.98 -40.99
C GLY A 295 -41.53 32.11 -39.83
N CYS A 296 -42.00 30.86 -39.75
CA CYS A 296 -41.52 29.88 -38.78
C CYS A 296 -40.01 29.62 -38.93
N PHE A 297 -39.53 29.46 -40.16
CA PHE A 297 -38.11 29.25 -40.44
C PHE A 297 -37.26 30.47 -40.04
N LEU A 298 -37.75 31.70 -40.30
CA LEU A 298 -37.08 32.92 -39.86
C LEU A 298 -37.00 33.04 -38.34
N ILE A 299 -38.08 32.76 -37.61
CA ILE A 299 -38.08 32.76 -36.14
C ILE A 299 -37.07 31.75 -35.60
N PHE A 300 -37.03 30.55 -36.19
CA PHE A 300 -36.03 29.53 -35.86
C PHE A 300 -34.60 30.03 -36.05
N LEU A 301 -34.28 30.65 -37.19
CA LEU A 301 -32.95 31.21 -37.46
C LEU A 301 -32.57 32.35 -36.51
N ILE A 302 -33.51 33.23 -36.16
CA ILE A 302 -33.28 34.34 -35.22
C ILE A 302 -32.92 33.79 -33.84
N ILE A 303 -33.68 32.82 -33.33
CA ILE A 303 -33.43 32.22 -32.02
C ILE A 303 -32.11 31.45 -32.02
N LEU A 304 -31.81 30.71 -33.10
CA LEU A 304 -30.54 29.98 -33.24
C LEU A 304 -29.34 30.94 -33.31
N GLY A 305 -29.47 32.05 -34.06
CA GLY A 305 -28.47 33.10 -34.12
C GLY A 305 -28.23 33.77 -32.75
N TYR A 306 -29.30 34.05 -32.01
CA TYR A 306 -29.20 34.57 -30.65
C TYR A 306 -28.49 33.58 -29.70
N ALA A 307 -28.84 32.30 -29.77
CA ALA A 307 -28.23 31.25 -28.94
C ALA A 307 -26.73 31.08 -29.23
N ARG A 308 -26.34 31.15 -30.52
CA ARG A 308 -24.92 31.15 -30.92
C ARG A 308 -24.17 32.39 -30.46
N TRP A 309 -24.77 33.58 -30.59
CA TRP A 309 -24.12 34.82 -30.15
C TRP A 309 -23.83 34.83 -28.64
N LYS A 310 -24.71 34.21 -27.86
CA LYS A 310 -24.50 34.02 -26.41
C LYS A 310 -23.53 32.89 -26.04
N LYS A 311 -22.91 32.19 -27.01
CA LYS A 311 -22.02 31.04 -26.79
C LYS A 311 -22.67 29.89 -26.00
N LEU A 312 -23.99 29.73 -26.13
CA LEU A 312 -24.73 28.64 -25.49
C LEU A 312 -24.63 27.33 -26.29
N LEU A 313 -24.41 27.46 -27.59
CA LEU A 313 -23.85 26.39 -28.41
C LEU A 313 -22.33 26.58 -28.33
N GLY A 314 -21.57 25.49 -28.17
CA GLY A 314 -20.11 25.53 -28.07
C GLY A 314 -19.43 26.35 -29.17
N PRO A 315 -18.11 26.63 -29.03
CA PRO A 315 -17.36 27.52 -29.92
C PRO A 315 -17.59 27.29 -31.41
#